data_AF-A0A6V7HJL0-F1
#
_entry.id   AF-A0A6V7HJL0-F1
#
_cell.length_a   1.000
_cell.length_b   1.000
_cell.length_c   1.000
_cell.angle_alpha   90.00
_cell.angle_beta   90.00
_cell.angle_gamma   90.00
#
_symmetry.space_group_name_H-M   'P 1'
#
loop_
_entity.id
_entity.type
_entity.pdbx_description
1 polymer ?
#
loop_
_entity_poly.entity_id
_entity_poly.type
_entity_poly.pdbx_seq_one_letter_code
_entity_poly.pdbx_strand_id
1 'polypeptide(L)'
;MLPKILVILLSVVQTILAMDDQAMCPKNRSLFEIPGDAVLSVFLNINHGPYCNVTSNTGLEEAFTASYVVHLLNKYEPISGLLLGK
;
A
#
# COMPACT_ATOMS: atom_id res chain seq x y z
N MET A 1 6.32 25.83 38.62
CA MET A 1 6.54 25.99 37.16
C MET A 1 7.04 24.70 36.50
N LEU A 2 7.96 23.97 37.13
CA LEU A 2 8.49 22.67 36.66
C LEU A 2 7.45 21.62 36.18
N PRO A 3 6.31 21.37 36.86
CA PRO A 3 5.39 20.31 36.43
C PRO A 3 4.63 20.68 35.15
N LYS A 4 4.37 21.98 34.91
CA LYS A 4 3.73 22.45 33.68
C LYS A 4 4.64 22.27 32.47
N ILE A 5 5.93 22.53 32.65
CA ILE A 5 6.96 22.35 31.61
C ILE A 5 7.10 20.86 31.26
N LEU A 6 7.11 19.99 32.26
CA LEU A 6 7.18 18.54 32.07
C LEU A 6 5.97 18.00 31.28
N VAL A 7 4.76 18.46 31.61
CA VAL A 7 3.54 18.08 30.89
C VAL A 7 3.60 18.53 29.43
N ILE A 8 4.05 19.76 29.18
CA ILE A 8 4.20 20.29 27.81
C ILE A 8 5.21 19.45 27.01
N LEU A 9 6.37 19.14 27.60
CA LEU A 9 7.38 18.27 26.99
C LEU A 9 6.83 16.88 26.66
N LEU A 10 6.08 16.27 27.59
CA LEU A 10 5.46 14.97 27.36
C LEU A 10 4.46 15.00 26.19
N SER A 11 3.62 16.03 26.14
CA SER A 11 2.65 16.20 25.05
C SER A 11 3.32 16.45 23.70
N VAL A 12 4.45 17.17 23.66
CA VAL A 12 5.22 17.36 22.43
C VAL A 12 5.84 16.04 21.97
N VAL A 13 6.43 15.25 22.88
CA VAL A 13 7.00 13.94 22.56
C VAL A 13 5.93 12.98 22.05
N GLN A 14 4.77 12.92 22.70
CA GLN A 14 3.63 12.11 22.25
C GLN A 14 3.12 12.54 20.87
N THR A 15 3.09 13.84 20.59
CA THR A 15 2.68 14.36 19.29
C THR A 15 3.68 13.97 18.20
N ILE A 16 4.99 14.08 18.47
CA ILE A 16 6.04 13.69 17.52
C ILE A 16 5.98 12.18 17.22
N LEU A 17 5.79 11.35 18.25
CA LEU A 17 5.65 9.90 18.07
C LEU A 17 4.36 9.52 17.32
N ALA A 18 3.25 10.22 17.57
CA ALA A 18 1.99 9.99 16.86
C ALA A 18 2.00 10.45 15.39
N MET A 19 2.93 11.32 14.99
CA MET A 19 3.08 11.73 13.59
C MET A 19 3.83 10.71 12.74
N ASP A 20 4.72 9.90 13.34
CA ASP A 20 5.42 8.80 12.66
C ASP A 20 4.47 7.63 12.32
N ASP A 21 3.37 7.52 13.08
CA ASP A 21 2.26 6.58 12.87
C ASP A 21 1.24 7.02 11.80
N GLN A 22 1.50 8.09 11.02
CA GLN A 22 0.72 8.35 9.80
C GLN A 22 1.06 7.30 8.73
N ALA A 23 0.37 6.17 8.90
CA ALA A 23 0.58 4.82 8.41
C ALA A 23 0.38 4.60 6.89
N MET A 24 0.85 5.52 6.05
CA MET A 24 0.89 5.30 4.61
C MET A 24 2.24 5.73 4.06
N CYS A 25 2.90 4.79 3.39
CA CYS A 25 4.20 4.99 2.75
C CYS A 25 4.22 6.23 1.87
N PRO A 26 4.83 7.36 2.32
CA PRO A 26 4.56 8.66 1.72
C PRO A 26 5.43 8.96 0.50
N LYS A 27 6.27 8.03 0.04
CA LYS A 27 7.07 8.16 -1.20
C LYS A 27 7.59 6.77 -1.65
N ASN A 28 7.75 6.59 -2.97
CA ASN A 28 8.23 5.37 -3.65
C ASN A 28 7.21 4.22 -3.74
N ARG A 29 6.06 4.47 -4.40
CA ARG A 29 5.15 3.39 -4.80
C ARG A 29 5.84 2.54 -5.87
N SER A 30 5.96 1.24 -5.62
CA SER A 30 6.34 0.26 -6.63
C SER A 30 5.15 0.01 -7.55
N LEU A 31 5.38 0.07 -8.86
CA LEU A 31 4.42 -0.31 -9.89
C LEU A 31 4.74 -1.73 -10.35
N PHE A 32 3.73 -2.61 -10.36
CA PHE A 32 3.84 -3.93 -10.96
C PHE A 32 2.98 -3.96 -12.21
N GLU A 33 3.60 -3.71 -13.36
CA GLU A 33 2.91 -3.54 -14.64
C GLU A 33 3.03 -4.79 -15.52
N ILE A 34 1.90 -5.22 -16.10
CA ILE A 34 1.83 -6.15 -17.22
C ILE A 34 1.04 -5.45 -18.34
N PRO A 35 1.59 -5.37 -19.56
CA PRO A 35 0.93 -4.69 -20.67
C PRO A 35 -0.34 -5.42 -21.11
N GLY A 36 -1.33 -4.66 -21.56
CA GLY A 36 -2.58 -5.12 -22.15
C GLY A 36 -3.34 -3.99 -22.83
N ASP A 37 -4.42 -4.31 -23.54
CA ASP A 37 -5.27 -3.35 -24.25
C ASP A 37 -6.07 -2.46 -23.29
N ALA A 38 -6.34 -2.95 -22.08
CA ALA A 38 -6.88 -2.19 -20.96
C ALA A 38 -6.18 -2.57 -19.66
N VAL A 39 -6.03 -1.63 -18.72
CA VAL A 39 -5.25 -1.82 -17.49
C VAL A 39 -6.15 -1.77 -16.26
N LEU A 40 -6.05 -2.79 -15.41
CA LEU A 40 -6.67 -2.81 -14.08
C LEU A 40 -5.66 -2.33 -13.02
N SER A 41 -5.77 -1.08 -12.60
CA SER A 41 -4.92 -0.54 -11.53
C SER A 41 -5.50 -0.83 -10.14
N VAL A 42 -4.69 -1.44 -9.27
CA VAL A 42 -5.06 -1.73 -7.87
C VAL A 42 -4.05 -1.09 -6.93
N PHE A 43 -4.54 -0.38 -5.91
CA PHE A 43 -3.70 0.21 -4.86
C PHE A 43 -3.69 -0.71 -3.64
N LEU A 44 -2.52 -1.27 -3.33
CA LEU A 44 -2.35 -2.27 -2.28
C LEU A 44 -1.43 -1.77 -1.19
N ASN A 45 -1.74 -2.12 0.06
CA ASN A 45 -0.92 -1.80 1.22
C ASN A 45 0.08 -2.94 1.50
N ILE A 46 1.09 -3.05 0.65
CA ILE A 46 2.07 -4.15 0.73
C ILE A 46 3.13 -3.87 1.80
N ASN A 47 3.56 -2.62 1.93
CA ASN A 47 4.67 -2.25 2.83
C ASN A 47 4.22 -1.25 3.89
N HIS A 48 4.76 -1.38 5.10
CA HIS A 48 4.44 -0.54 6.25
C HIS A 48 5.69 -0.32 7.14
N GLY A 49 5.50 0.45 8.21
CA GLY A 49 6.57 0.89 9.11
C GLY A 49 7.17 2.24 8.73
N PRO A 50 8.02 2.83 9.60
CA PRO A 50 8.53 4.19 9.45
C PRO A 50 9.37 4.40 8.18
N TYR A 51 9.90 3.31 7.61
CA TYR A 51 10.69 3.30 6.37
C TYR A 51 10.08 2.43 5.25
N CYS A 52 8.84 1.96 5.41
CA CYS A 52 8.18 1.11 4.40
C CYS A 52 8.95 -0.14 3.98
N ASN A 53 9.64 -0.73 4.95
CA ASN A 53 10.51 -1.89 4.77
C ASN A 53 9.92 -3.18 5.35
N VAL A 54 8.78 -3.09 6.05
CA VAL A 54 8.09 -4.27 6.56
C VAL A 54 7.01 -4.65 5.57
N THR A 55 7.10 -5.84 5.00
CA THR A 55 6.11 -6.36 4.05
C THR A 55 4.98 -7.08 4.79
N SER A 56 3.75 -6.75 4.44
CA SER A 56 2.54 -7.39 4.94
C SER A 56 2.26 -8.68 4.16
N ASN A 57 2.04 -9.78 4.86
CA ASN A 57 1.60 -11.03 4.24
C ASN A 57 0.26 -10.85 3.52
N THR A 58 -0.68 -10.14 4.14
CA THR A 58 -2.00 -9.85 3.54
C THR A 58 -1.85 -9.00 2.28
N GLY A 59 -0.99 -7.99 2.28
CA GLY A 59 -0.76 -7.17 1.10
C GLY A 59 -0.12 -7.96 -0.06
N LEU A 60 0.75 -8.93 0.24
CA LEU A 60 1.27 -9.87 -0.75
C LEU A 60 0.18 -10.78 -1.30
N GLU A 61 -0.65 -11.35 -0.43
CA GLU A 61 -1.80 -12.17 -0.83
C GLU A 61 -2.72 -11.40 -1.78
N GLU A 62 -3.07 -10.16 -1.44
CA GLU A 62 -3.88 -9.29 -2.30
C GLU A 62 -3.23 -9.04 -3.68
N ALA A 63 -1.91 -8.85 -3.73
CA ALA A 63 -1.19 -8.66 -4.98
C ALA A 63 -1.24 -9.92 -5.87
N PHE A 64 -1.06 -11.10 -5.27
CA PHE A 64 -1.19 -12.37 -5.98
C PHE A 64 -2.64 -12.62 -6.41
N THR A 65 -3.63 -12.27 -5.60
CA THR A 65 -5.04 -12.37 -5.97
C THR A 65 -5.38 -11.48 -7.14
N ALA A 66 -4.98 -10.20 -7.12
CA ALA A 66 -5.20 -9.29 -8.24
C ALA A 66 -4.57 -9.84 -9.54
N SER A 67 -3.35 -10.36 -9.44
CA SER A 67 -2.66 -11.03 -10.54
C SER A 67 -3.44 -12.25 -11.06
N TYR A 68 -3.95 -13.08 -10.16
CA TYR A 68 -4.68 -14.29 -10.50
C TYR A 68 -6.04 -13.98 -11.17
N VAL A 69 -6.76 -12.97 -10.67
CA VAL A 69 -8.01 -12.50 -11.26
C VAL A 69 -7.80 -12.04 -12.69
N VAL A 70 -6.77 -11.22 -12.95
CA VAL A 70 -6.45 -10.75 -14.31
C VAL A 70 -6.11 -11.93 -15.23
N HIS A 71 -5.35 -12.91 -14.74
CA HIS A 71 -5.07 -14.13 -15.50
C HIS A 71 -6.34 -14.90 -15.84
N LEU A 72 -7.27 -15.08 -14.89
CA LEU A 72 -8.53 -15.77 -15.13
C LEU A 72 -9.41 -15.02 -16.12
N LEU A 73 -9.52 -13.68 -15.99
CA LEU A 73 -10.29 -12.87 -16.93
C LEU A 73 -9.72 -13.00 -18.34
N ASN A 74 -8.40 -12.94 -18.52
CA ASN A 74 -7.80 -13.16 -19.84
C ASN A 74 -8.04 -14.58 -20.37
N LYS A 75 -8.04 -15.60 -19.49
CA LYS A 75 -8.25 -17.00 -19.88
C LYS A 75 -9.68 -17.28 -20.35
N TYR A 76 -10.67 -16.68 -19.69
CA TYR A 76 -12.08 -16.93 -20.01
C TYR A 76 -12.65 -15.95 -21.06
N GLU A 77 -11.85 -14.98 -21.50
CA GLU A 77 -12.22 -13.95 -22.49
C GLU A 77 -13.65 -13.41 -22.31
N PRO A 78 -14.01 -12.87 -21.14
CA PRO A 78 -15.34 -12.28 -20.95
C PRO A 78 -15.59 -11.11 -21.91
N ILE A 79 -14.52 -10.50 -22.43
CA ILE A 79 -14.54 -9.52 -23.52
C ILE A 79 -13.59 -10.05 -24.61
N SER A 80 -14.16 -10.59 -25.68
CA SER A 80 -13.37 -11.18 -26.77
C SER A 80 -12.47 -10.14 -27.44
N GLY A 81 -11.19 -10.51 -27.63
CA GLY A 81 -10.21 -9.66 -28.31
C GLY A 81 -9.64 -8.53 -27.46
N LEU A 82 -9.85 -8.53 -26.13
CA LEU A 82 -9.30 -7.54 -25.21
C LEU A 82 -8.44 -8.22 -24.14
N LEU A 83 -7.14 -7.93 -24.14
CA LEU A 83 -6.22 -8.39 -23.11
C LEU A 83 -6.17 -7.40 -21.95
N LEU A 84 -6.45 -7.87 -20.73
CA LEU A 84 -6.29 -7.09 -19.52
C LEU A 84 -4.85 -7.14 -19.04
N GLY A 85 -4.24 -5.95 -18.95
CA GLY A 85 -3.03 -5.68 -18.18
C GLY A 85 -3.36 -5.33 -16.73
N LYS A 86 -2.33 -5.13 -15.92
CA LYS A 86 -2.42 -4.69 -14.53
C LYS A 86 -1.24 -3.83 -14.17
#